data_AF-A0A096D819-F1
#
_entry.id   AF-A0A096D819-F1
#
_cell.length_a   1.000
_cell.length_b   1.000
_cell.length_c   1.000
_cell.angle_alpha   90.00
_cell.angle_beta   90.00
_cell.angle_gamma   90.00
#
_symmetry.space_group_name_H-M   'P 1'
#
loop_
_entity.id
_entity.type
_entity.pdbx_description
1 polymer ?
#
loop_
_entity_poly.entity_id
_entity_poly.type
_entity_poly.pdbx_seq_one_letter_code
_entity_poly.pdbx_strand_id
1 'polypeptide(L)'
;MEWPKRARTAAWESGVLTLDGEKQFEIPELTMNLIERLAGYTLVGFHVKDYPVSDELLAAFAGHKSMVNFGVENAALTDACFPIFSAMPKLRYLLLDGNAAIHGSGLSALQNCKLDLLTLNRTGLDDGGLLQAAAIPKLSHIQIDHTAITYDGLLAVAGNSRIEPVSHEQFTKEQMEHFFQIQREKAKKPTVLDEQAAEECRRVLSAFFAEMTEWEQYMEQAGF
;
A
#
# COMPACT_ATOMS: atom_id res chain seq x y z
N MET A 1 14.78 15.57 33.52
CA MET A 1 15.15 14.79 32.33
C MET A 1 15.39 15.75 31.18
N GLU A 2 16.62 15.84 30.66
CA GLU A 2 16.95 16.76 29.57
C GLU A 2 16.57 16.12 28.23
N TRP A 3 15.66 16.76 27.50
CA TRP A 3 15.21 16.29 26.21
C TRP A 3 16.10 16.84 25.10
N PRO A 4 16.26 16.11 23.99
CA PRO A 4 17.06 16.59 22.88
C PRO A 4 16.43 17.83 22.24
N LYS A 5 17.26 18.74 21.73
CA LYS A 5 16.80 19.93 21.01
C LYS A 5 16.17 19.61 19.66
N ARG A 6 16.47 18.43 19.10
CA ARG A 6 15.95 17.93 17.83
C ARG A 6 15.77 16.41 17.93
N ALA A 7 14.73 15.92 17.29
CA ALA A 7 14.52 14.50 17.01
C ALA A 7 13.96 14.36 15.59
N ARG A 8 14.27 13.24 14.95
CA ARG A 8 13.83 12.84 13.61
C ARG A 8 12.95 11.60 13.67
N THR A 9 13.16 10.71 14.62
CA THR A 9 12.25 9.58 14.86
C THR A 9 11.88 9.48 16.33
N ALA A 10 10.68 8.97 16.58
CA ALA A 10 10.20 8.65 17.91
C ALA A 10 9.47 7.30 17.85
N ALA A 11 9.86 6.37 18.72
CA ALA A 11 9.20 5.08 18.88
C ALA A 11 8.85 4.88 20.35
N TRP A 12 7.65 4.42 20.65
CA TRP A 12 7.24 4.04 21.99
C TRP A 12 6.86 2.57 22.02
N GLU A 13 7.44 1.84 22.96
CA GLU A 13 7.13 0.43 23.19
C GLU A 13 7.32 0.09 24.67
N SER A 14 6.34 -0.58 25.28
CA SER A 14 6.44 -1.13 26.64
C SER A 14 6.92 -0.13 27.71
N GLY A 15 6.45 1.13 27.66
CA GLY A 15 6.83 2.16 28.64
C GLY A 15 8.13 2.89 28.33
N VAL A 16 8.77 2.62 27.20
CA VAL A 16 10.03 3.27 26.81
C VAL A 16 9.83 4.08 25.54
N LEU A 17 10.09 5.38 25.62
CA LEU A 17 10.19 6.25 24.46
C LEU A 17 11.64 6.28 23.97
N THR A 18 11.87 5.88 22.73
CA THR A 18 13.16 5.98 22.05
C THR A 18 13.11 7.08 20.99
N LEU A 19 14.02 8.06 21.10
CA LEU A 19 14.22 9.10 20.09
C LEU A 19 15.49 8.81 19.28
N ASP A 20 15.39 8.93 17.96
CA ASP A 20 16.48 8.72 17.00
C ASP A 20 17.18 7.35 17.11
N GLY A 21 16.52 6.35 17.71
CA GLY A 21 17.08 5.02 17.93
C GLY A 21 18.11 4.92 19.06
N GLU A 22 18.47 6.03 19.70
CA GLU A 22 19.57 6.08 20.67
C GLU A 22 19.11 6.54 22.06
N LYS A 23 18.25 7.55 22.13
CA LYS A 23 17.89 8.21 23.40
C LYS A 23 16.62 7.61 23.97
N GLN A 24 16.76 6.87 25.05
CA GLN A 24 15.64 6.22 25.73
C GLN A 24 15.19 6.99 26.96
N PHE A 25 13.87 7.02 27.16
CA PHE A 25 13.22 7.65 28.30
C PHE A 25 12.16 6.69 28.85
N GLU A 26 12.21 6.44 30.15
CA GLU A 26 11.15 5.73 30.88
C GLU A 26 9.91 6.63 30.93
N ILE A 27 8.93 6.31 30.08
CA ILE A 27 7.69 7.04 29.85
C ILE A 27 6.57 6.01 29.90
N PRO A 28 5.99 5.73 31.08
CA PRO A 28 4.98 4.68 31.22
C PRO A 28 3.70 4.98 30.44
N GLU A 29 3.42 6.25 30.14
CA GLU A 29 2.20 6.69 29.48
C GLU A 29 2.44 7.80 28.44
N LEU A 30 1.74 7.71 27.32
CA LEU A 30 1.74 8.74 26.27
C LEU A 30 0.69 9.80 26.57
N THR A 31 1.05 10.79 27.38
CA THR A 31 0.18 11.93 27.69
C THR A 31 0.05 12.91 26.52
N MET A 32 -1.01 13.72 26.50
CA MET A 32 -1.20 14.74 25.46
C MET A 32 -0.04 15.75 25.39
N ASN A 33 0.43 16.24 26.54
CA ASN A 33 1.59 17.15 26.59
C ASN A 33 2.85 16.54 25.97
N LEU A 34 3.05 15.23 26.15
CA LEU A 34 4.16 14.53 25.53
C LEU A 34 3.98 14.45 24.00
N ILE A 35 2.78 14.09 23.54
CA ILE A 35 2.51 13.97 22.10
C ILE A 35 2.60 15.33 21.40
N GLU A 36 2.11 16.40 22.01
CA GLU A 36 2.31 17.78 21.52
C GLU A 36 3.79 18.14 21.42
N ARG A 37 4.58 17.77 22.44
CA ARG A 37 6.03 17.96 22.40
C ARG A 37 6.67 17.19 21.24
N LEU A 38 6.27 15.93 21.02
CA LEU A 38 6.78 15.10 19.92
C LEU A 38 6.39 15.68 18.56
N ALA A 39 5.16 16.16 18.41
CA ALA A 39 4.67 16.83 17.21
C ALA A 39 5.41 18.16 16.93
N GLY A 40 6.01 18.77 17.95
CA GLY A 40 6.88 19.93 17.81
C GLY A 40 8.26 19.63 17.20
N TYR A 41 8.70 18.38 17.18
CA TYR A 41 9.93 17.98 16.48
C TYR A 41 9.70 17.85 14.97
N THR A 42 10.77 17.92 14.18
CA THR A 42 10.69 17.67 12.73
C THR A 42 10.77 16.18 12.43
N LEU A 43 9.82 15.40 12.97
CA LEU A 43 9.82 13.95 12.83
C LEU A 43 9.59 13.52 11.37
N VAL A 44 10.28 12.46 10.96
CA VAL A 44 10.01 11.73 9.72
C VAL A 44 9.42 10.36 9.99
N GLY A 45 9.55 9.87 11.23
CA GLY A 45 9.00 8.60 11.69
C GLY A 45 8.42 8.71 13.10
N PHE A 46 7.20 8.21 13.28
CA PHE A 46 6.60 8.00 14.60
C PHE A 46 6.01 6.59 14.66
N HIS A 47 6.29 5.85 15.73
CA HIS A 47 5.81 4.48 15.92
C HIS A 47 5.36 4.24 17.36
N VAL A 48 4.20 3.63 17.54
CA VAL A 48 3.71 3.15 18.83
C VAL A 48 3.13 1.76 18.63
N LYS A 49 3.41 0.85 19.57
CA LYS A 49 2.88 -0.50 19.53
C LYS A 49 2.38 -0.93 20.91
N ASP A 50 1.30 -1.71 20.92
CA ASP A 50 0.73 -2.34 22.12
C ASP A 50 0.37 -1.30 23.20
N TYR A 51 -0.24 -0.18 22.77
CA TYR A 51 -0.68 0.91 23.66
C TYR A 51 -2.00 1.52 23.17
N PRO A 52 -2.96 1.84 24.07
CA PRO A 52 -4.27 2.36 23.68
C PRO A 52 -4.24 3.85 23.28
N VAL A 53 -3.49 4.17 22.21
CA VAL A 53 -3.55 5.48 21.54
C VAL A 53 -4.94 5.65 20.91
N SER A 54 -5.60 6.77 21.20
CA SER A 54 -6.88 7.17 20.56
C SER A 54 -6.66 8.18 19.44
N ASP A 55 -7.69 8.42 18.63
CA ASP A 55 -7.66 9.40 17.55
C ASP A 55 -7.39 10.82 18.07
N GLU A 56 -7.97 11.18 19.22
CA GLU A 56 -7.77 12.49 19.86
C GLU A 56 -6.31 12.70 20.27
N LEU A 57 -5.66 11.65 20.77
CA LEU A 57 -4.26 11.72 21.18
C LEU A 57 -3.36 12.07 19.98
N LEU A 58 -3.72 11.61 18.77
CA LEU A 58 -2.97 11.88 17.54
C LEU A 58 -3.24 13.25 16.92
N ALA A 59 -4.24 14.00 17.37
CA ALA A 59 -4.64 15.26 16.76
C ALA A 59 -3.49 16.29 16.68
N ALA A 60 -2.54 16.25 17.63
CA ALA A 60 -1.37 17.12 17.62
C ALA A 60 -0.46 16.93 16.40
N PHE A 61 -0.49 15.76 15.74
CA PHE A 61 0.28 15.50 14.52
C PHE A 61 -0.40 16.01 13.24
N ALA A 62 -1.64 16.51 13.31
CA ALA A 62 -2.32 17.04 12.13
C ALA A 62 -1.48 18.14 11.45
N GLY A 63 -1.29 18.03 10.13
CA GLY A 63 -0.49 19.00 9.37
C GLY A 63 1.02 18.84 9.48
N HIS A 64 1.52 17.75 10.09
CA HIS A 64 2.95 17.54 10.29
C HIS A 64 3.73 17.49 8.96
N LYS A 65 4.57 18.52 8.72
CA LYS A 65 5.15 18.83 7.39
C LYS A 65 6.25 17.87 6.92
N SER A 66 6.80 17.07 7.82
CA SER A 66 7.95 16.20 7.55
C SER A 66 7.67 14.72 7.72
N MET A 67 6.48 14.34 8.19
CA MET A 67 6.18 12.94 8.52
C MET A 67 6.15 12.10 7.24
N VAL A 68 6.89 10.98 7.23
CA VAL A 68 6.94 10.04 6.10
C VAL A 68 6.37 8.70 6.51
N ASN A 69 6.71 8.24 7.72
CA ASN A 69 6.33 6.94 8.27
C ASN A 69 5.55 7.16 9.57
N PHE A 70 4.32 6.65 9.64
CA PHE A 70 3.52 6.73 10.85
C PHE A 70 2.97 5.34 11.17
N GLY A 71 3.22 4.84 12.38
CA GLY A 71 2.74 3.54 12.82
C GLY A 71 2.11 3.62 14.20
N VAL A 72 0.92 3.05 14.32
CA VAL A 72 0.20 2.89 15.59
C VAL A 72 -0.46 1.52 15.52
N GLU A 73 0.17 0.54 16.15
CA GLU A 73 -0.23 -0.86 16.06
C GLU A 73 -0.81 -1.36 17.39
N ASN A 74 -1.83 -2.22 17.32
CA ASN A 74 -2.52 -2.80 18.48
C ASN A 74 -3.00 -1.71 19.48
N ALA A 75 -3.65 -0.67 18.95
CA ALA A 75 -4.12 0.47 19.72
C ALA A 75 -5.66 0.59 19.68
N ALA A 76 -6.18 1.79 19.92
CA ALA A 76 -7.61 2.09 19.97
C ALA A 76 -8.03 3.11 18.90
N LEU A 77 -7.36 3.10 17.74
CA LEU A 77 -7.74 3.99 16.63
C LEU A 77 -9.03 3.55 15.95
N THR A 78 -9.76 4.54 15.43
CA THR A 78 -10.98 4.33 14.63
C THR A 78 -10.83 4.98 13.26
N ASP A 79 -11.85 4.92 12.41
CA ASP A 79 -11.87 5.64 11.13
C ASP A 79 -11.69 7.18 11.28
N ALA A 80 -11.84 7.73 12.49
CA ALA A 80 -11.62 9.15 12.76
C ALA A 80 -10.13 9.57 12.71
N CYS A 81 -9.18 8.62 12.66
CA CYS A 81 -7.76 8.95 12.48
C CYS A 81 -7.42 9.45 11.06
N PHE A 82 -8.16 9.01 10.03
CA PHE A 82 -7.77 9.26 8.63
C PHE A 82 -7.71 10.74 8.24
N PRO A 83 -8.62 11.63 8.70
CA PRO A 83 -8.47 13.07 8.51
C PRO A 83 -7.14 13.64 9.04
N ILE A 84 -6.63 13.12 10.16
CA ILE A 84 -5.34 13.55 10.74
C ILE A 84 -4.20 13.21 9.79
N PHE A 85 -4.17 11.97 9.29
CA PHE A 85 -3.17 11.50 8.33
C PHE A 85 -3.27 12.22 6.98
N SER A 86 -4.48 12.54 6.53
CA SER A 86 -4.71 13.25 5.27
C SER A 86 -4.05 14.64 5.22
N ALA A 87 -3.86 15.26 6.39
CA ALA A 87 -3.23 16.57 6.51
C ALA A 87 -1.69 16.51 6.44
N MET A 88 -1.07 15.32 6.40
CA MET A 88 0.39 15.15 6.37
C MET A 88 0.90 15.04 4.91
N PRO A 89 1.44 16.11 4.30
CA PRO A 89 1.68 16.16 2.85
C PRO A 89 2.80 15.24 2.34
N LYS A 90 3.60 14.67 3.25
CA LYS A 90 4.74 13.80 2.94
C LYS A 90 4.55 12.36 3.38
N LEU A 91 3.40 12.01 3.95
CA LEU A 91 3.14 10.66 4.45
C LEU A 91 3.14 9.65 3.31
N ARG A 92 3.89 8.55 3.47
CA ARG A 92 4.05 7.48 2.48
C ARG A 92 3.72 6.10 3.05
N TYR A 93 4.06 5.86 4.31
CA TYR A 93 3.89 4.57 4.98
C TYR A 93 3.02 4.75 6.21
N LEU A 94 1.90 4.01 6.25
CA LEU A 94 0.94 4.05 7.33
C LEU A 94 0.71 2.63 7.85
N LEU A 95 1.14 2.36 9.09
CA LEU A 95 1.09 1.05 9.73
C LEU A 95 0.01 1.08 10.83
N LEU A 96 -1.13 0.42 10.62
CA LEU A 96 -2.30 0.53 11.49
C LEU A 96 -2.84 -0.84 11.95
N ASP A 97 -1.98 -1.85 11.95
CA ASP A 97 -2.35 -3.22 12.30
C ASP A 97 -2.95 -3.30 13.71
N GLY A 98 -3.94 -4.17 13.90
CA GLY A 98 -4.54 -4.45 15.20
C GLY A 98 -5.49 -3.38 15.75
N ASN A 99 -5.77 -2.32 15.00
CA ASN A 99 -6.81 -1.35 15.35
C ASN A 99 -8.20 -1.86 14.93
N ALA A 100 -8.80 -2.71 15.76
CA ALA A 100 -10.03 -3.43 15.44
C ALA A 100 -11.23 -2.53 15.07
N ALA A 101 -11.25 -1.27 15.51
CA ALA A 101 -12.32 -0.32 15.22
C ALA A 101 -12.18 0.44 13.90
N ILE A 102 -11.12 0.20 13.12
CA ILE A 102 -10.98 0.70 11.74
C ILE A 102 -11.78 -0.21 10.81
N HIS A 103 -12.86 0.32 10.23
CA HIS A 103 -13.73 -0.39 9.29
C HIS A 103 -13.52 0.07 7.84
N GLY A 104 -12.82 1.19 7.65
CA GLY A 104 -12.43 1.73 6.34
C GLY A 104 -13.35 2.82 5.81
N SER A 105 -14.40 3.22 6.53
CA SER A 105 -15.31 4.28 6.09
C SER A 105 -14.61 5.64 5.91
N GLY A 106 -13.58 5.91 6.71
CA GLY A 106 -12.78 7.13 6.66
C GLY A 106 -11.64 7.10 5.63
N LEU A 107 -11.36 5.99 4.96
CA LEU A 107 -10.26 5.87 3.98
C LEU A 107 -10.41 6.84 2.79
N SER A 108 -11.64 7.25 2.49
CA SER A 108 -11.94 8.28 1.48
C SER A 108 -11.22 9.61 1.74
N ALA A 109 -10.89 9.94 2.99
CA ALA A 109 -10.11 11.13 3.33
C ALA A 109 -8.68 11.10 2.74
N LEU A 110 -8.16 9.91 2.41
CA LEU A 110 -6.80 9.72 1.92
C LEU A 110 -6.69 9.83 0.38
N GLN A 111 -7.77 10.16 -0.35
CA GLN A 111 -7.77 10.22 -1.82
C GLN A 111 -6.73 11.18 -2.41
N ASN A 112 -6.33 12.23 -1.67
CA ASN A 112 -5.31 13.19 -2.11
C ASN A 112 -3.90 12.84 -1.59
N CYS A 113 -3.76 11.77 -0.81
CA CYS A 113 -2.49 11.33 -0.24
C CYS A 113 -1.63 10.59 -1.27
N LYS A 114 -0.34 10.57 -1.02
CA LYS A 114 0.66 9.86 -1.83
C LYS A 114 1.18 8.62 -1.09
N LEU A 115 0.28 7.87 -0.45
CA LEU A 115 0.64 6.66 0.28
C LEU A 115 1.14 5.59 -0.69
N ASP A 116 2.20 4.90 -0.30
CA ASP A 116 2.76 3.75 -1.01
C ASP A 116 2.31 2.45 -0.36
N LEU A 117 2.32 2.42 0.98
CA LEU A 117 2.01 1.27 1.83
C LEU A 117 0.98 1.65 2.90
N LEU A 118 -0.04 0.81 3.05
CA LEU A 118 -1.02 0.85 4.12
C LEU A 118 -1.17 -0.55 4.71
N THR A 119 -0.89 -0.74 6.00
CA THR A 119 -1.15 -2.02 6.65
C THR A 119 -2.38 -1.88 7.56
N LEU A 120 -3.33 -2.80 7.38
CA LEU A 120 -4.60 -2.85 8.09
C LEU A 120 -4.89 -4.28 8.55
N ASN A 121 -3.85 -5.06 8.84
CA ASN A 121 -4.04 -6.41 9.32
C ASN A 121 -4.78 -6.38 10.67
N ARG A 122 -5.63 -7.36 10.94
CA ARG A 122 -6.36 -7.48 12.23
C ARG A 122 -7.19 -6.23 12.55
N THR A 123 -7.74 -5.57 11.53
CA THR A 123 -8.71 -4.47 11.67
C THR A 123 -10.12 -4.93 11.32
N GLY A 124 -11.12 -4.10 11.57
CA GLY A 124 -12.51 -4.31 11.14
C GLY A 124 -12.76 -4.02 9.66
N LEU A 125 -11.72 -3.86 8.84
CA LEU A 125 -11.81 -3.49 7.43
C LEU A 125 -12.71 -4.49 6.67
N ASP A 126 -13.72 -3.97 5.97
CA ASP A 126 -14.65 -4.77 5.17
C ASP A 126 -14.49 -4.52 3.66
N ASP A 127 -15.33 -5.17 2.85
CA ASP A 127 -15.33 -5.02 1.39
C ASP A 127 -15.52 -3.57 0.93
N GLY A 128 -16.36 -2.81 1.65
CA GLY A 128 -16.59 -1.39 1.38
C GLY A 128 -15.35 -0.56 1.69
N GLY A 129 -14.69 -0.84 2.80
CA GLY A 129 -13.42 -0.24 3.19
C GLY A 129 -12.30 -0.52 2.18
N LEU A 130 -12.17 -1.76 1.70
CA LEU A 130 -11.20 -2.12 0.67
C LEU A 130 -11.44 -1.35 -0.64
N LEU A 131 -12.71 -1.20 -1.03
CA LEU A 131 -13.07 -0.41 -2.20
C LEU A 131 -12.65 1.06 -2.06
N GLN A 132 -12.81 1.65 -0.86
CA GLN A 132 -12.32 3.01 -0.57
C GLN A 132 -10.79 3.10 -0.64
N ALA A 133 -10.08 2.12 -0.06
CA ALA A 133 -8.62 2.02 -0.16
C ALA A 133 -8.16 1.96 -1.63
N ALA A 134 -8.85 1.18 -2.46
CA ALA A 134 -8.56 1.06 -3.89
C ALA A 134 -8.80 2.36 -4.68
N ALA A 135 -9.53 3.33 -4.12
CA ALA A 135 -9.69 4.65 -4.74
C ALA A 135 -8.50 5.60 -4.47
N ILE A 136 -7.56 5.24 -3.58
CA ILE A 136 -6.38 6.05 -3.27
C ILE A 136 -5.40 5.99 -4.46
N PRO A 137 -5.18 7.08 -5.22
CA PRO A 137 -4.60 7.01 -6.58
C PRO A 137 -3.19 6.45 -6.69
N LYS A 138 -2.41 6.53 -5.60
CA LYS A 138 -1.00 6.11 -5.54
C LYS A 138 -0.75 4.91 -4.63
N LEU A 139 -1.78 4.40 -3.95
CA LEU A 139 -1.61 3.27 -3.07
C LEU A 139 -1.23 2.05 -3.90
N SER A 140 -0.05 1.50 -3.60
CA SER A 140 0.48 0.34 -4.29
C SER A 140 0.30 -0.90 -3.45
N HIS A 141 0.66 -0.87 -2.17
CA HIS A 141 0.63 -2.05 -1.31
C HIS A 141 -0.37 -1.87 -0.17
N ILE A 142 -1.26 -2.84 0.01
CA ILE A 142 -2.15 -2.91 1.16
C ILE A 142 -2.07 -4.29 1.81
N GLN A 143 -1.90 -4.35 3.13
CA GLN A 143 -1.95 -5.61 3.88
C GLN A 143 -3.28 -5.73 4.60
N ILE A 144 -3.94 -6.88 4.42
CA ILE A 144 -5.36 -7.07 4.77
C ILE A 144 -5.66 -8.39 5.50
N ASP A 145 -4.66 -9.04 6.11
CA ASP A 145 -4.88 -10.29 6.81
C ASP A 145 -5.73 -10.11 8.07
N HIS A 146 -6.59 -11.09 8.34
CA HIS A 146 -7.52 -11.11 9.47
C HIS A 146 -8.47 -9.90 9.50
N THR A 147 -9.01 -9.54 8.35
CA THR A 147 -10.05 -8.51 8.16
C THR A 147 -11.41 -9.16 7.89
N ALA A 148 -12.45 -8.35 7.74
CA ALA A 148 -13.78 -8.79 7.32
C ALA A 148 -13.94 -8.87 5.79
N ILE A 149 -12.86 -8.66 5.03
CA ILE A 149 -12.88 -8.69 3.57
C ILE A 149 -13.19 -10.10 3.07
N THR A 150 -14.21 -10.20 2.24
CA THR A 150 -14.59 -11.43 1.54
C THR A 150 -13.78 -11.59 0.26
N TYR A 151 -13.78 -12.81 -0.30
CA TYR A 151 -13.14 -13.04 -1.58
C TYR A 151 -13.82 -12.26 -2.73
N ASP A 152 -15.14 -12.08 -2.67
CA ASP A 152 -15.86 -11.25 -3.64
C ASP A 152 -15.46 -9.78 -3.53
N GLY A 153 -15.27 -9.26 -2.31
CA GLY A 153 -14.72 -7.94 -2.06
C GLY A 153 -13.32 -7.74 -2.63
N LEU A 154 -12.45 -8.74 -2.45
CA LEU A 154 -11.12 -8.74 -3.08
C LEU A 154 -11.23 -8.67 -4.61
N LEU A 155 -12.08 -9.49 -5.23
CA LEU A 155 -12.26 -9.47 -6.68
C LEU A 155 -12.88 -8.17 -7.21
N ALA A 156 -13.68 -7.47 -6.40
CA ALA A 156 -14.29 -6.19 -6.75
C ALA A 156 -13.23 -5.11 -7.05
N VAL A 157 -12.09 -5.13 -6.35
CA VAL A 157 -11.01 -4.14 -6.55
C VAL A 157 -10.01 -4.52 -7.65
N ALA A 158 -10.17 -5.66 -8.31
CA ALA A 158 -9.28 -6.11 -9.39
C ALA A 158 -9.29 -5.19 -10.63
N GLY A 159 -10.23 -4.25 -10.73
CA GLY A 159 -10.21 -3.22 -11.78
C GLY A 159 -9.12 -2.17 -11.60
N ASN A 160 -8.59 -1.99 -10.38
CA ASN A 160 -7.45 -1.11 -10.15
C ASN A 160 -6.16 -1.88 -10.43
N SER A 161 -5.42 -1.49 -11.46
CA SER A 161 -4.19 -2.17 -11.89
C SER A 161 -2.94 -1.80 -11.07
N ARG A 162 -3.04 -0.89 -10.09
CA ARG A 162 -1.92 -0.43 -9.25
C ARG A 162 -1.94 -1.02 -7.86
N ILE A 163 -3.11 -1.37 -7.35
CA ILE A 163 -3.25 -1.91 -6.00
C ILE A 163 -2.74 -3.36 -5.96
N GLU A 164 -1.98 -3.66 -4.93
CA GLU A 164 -1.41 -4.95 -4.64
C GLU A 164 -1.85 -5.33 -3.22
N PRO A 165 -3.02 -5.97 -3.08
CA PRO A 165 -3.43 -6.58 -1.84
C PRO A 165 -2.46 -7.72 -1.49
N VAL A 166 -1.98 -7.70 -0.26
CA VAL A 166 -1.12 -8.73 0.31
C VAL A 166 -1.88 -9.40 1.43
N SER A 167 -2.02 -10.72 1.31
CA SER A 167 -2.59 -11.60 2.33
C SER A 167 -1.74 -12.86 2.39
N HIS A 168 -1.31 -13.21 3.59
CA HIS A 168 -0.52 -14.39 3.89
C HIS A 168 -1.37 -15.52 4.50
N GLU A 169 -2.48 -15.19 5.15
CA GLU A 169 -3.29 -16.15 5.91
C GLU A 169 -4.78 -16.16 5.50
N GLN A 170 -5.34 -15.00 5.13
CA GLN A 170 -6.79 -14.88 4.89
C GLN A 170 -7.26 -15.49 3.56
N PHE A 171 -6.44 -15.40 2.51
CA PHE A 171 -6.75 -15.96 1.20
C PHE A 171 -5.73 -17.03 0.79
N THR A 172 -6.20 -18.06 0.08
CA THR A 172 -5.29 -19.08 -0.44
C THR A 172 -4.41 -18.51 -1.56
N LYS A 173 -3.30 -19.19 -1.83
CA LYS A 173 -2.41 -18.84 -2.94
C LYS A 173 -3.17 -18.81 -4.27
N GLU A 174 -4.07 -19.77 -4.50
CA GLU A 174 -4.87 -19.86 -5.72
C GLU A 174 -5.85 -18.68 -5.85
N GLN A 175 -6.46 -18.25 -4.74
CA GLN A 175 -7.33 -17.07 -4.72
C GLN A 175 -6.56 -15.80 -5.08
N MET A 176 -5.36 -15.62 -4.51
CA MET A 176 -4.50 -14.48 -4.83
C MET A 176 -4.02 -14.51 -6.28
N GLU A 177 -3.59 -15.67 -6.79
CA GLU A 177 -3.20 -15.84 -8.18
C GLU A 177 -4.36 -15.52 -9.15
N HIS A 178 -5.57 -15.94 -8.81
CA HIS A 178 -6.78 -15.64 -9.58
C HIS A 178 -7.13 -14.15 -9.56
N PHE A 179 -7.04 -13.47 -8.41
CA PHE A 179 -7.19 -12.02 -8.33
C PHE A 179 -6.22 -11.30 -9.27
N PHE A 180 -4.93 -11.64 -9.22
CA PHE A 180 -3.93 -11.02 -10.08
C PHE A 180 -4.12 -11.37 -11.57
N GLN A 181 -4.66 -12.55 -11.88
CA GLN A 181 -5.05 -12.89 -13.24
C GLN A 181 -6.17 -11.98 -13.76
N ILE A 182 -7.24 -11.79 -12.98
CA ILE A 182 -8.34 -10.89 -13.32
C ILE A 182 -7.83 -9.46 -13.47
N GLN A 183 -6.95 -9.01 -12.57
CA GLN A 183 -6.38 -7.67 -12.62
C GLN A 183 -5.58 -7.45 -13.91
N ARG A 184 -4.74 -8.43 -14.32
CA ARG A 184 -4.02 -8.39 -15.60
C ARG A 184 -4.96 -8.37 -16.79
N GLU A 185 -6.02 -9.17 -16.77
CA GLU A 185 -7.01 -9.23 -17.85
C GLU A 185 -7.76 -7.90 -18.00
N LYS A 186 -8.19 -7.29 -16.90
CA LYS A 186 -8.84 -5.97 -16.89
C LYS A 186 -7.90 -4.84 -17.30
N ALA A 187 -6.59 -4.97 -17.05
CA ALA A 187 -5.58 -3.99 -17.45
C ALA A 187 -5.23 -4.06 -18.95
N LYS A 188 -5.54 -5.16 -19.66
CA LYS A 188 -5.34 -5.25 -21.11
C LYS A 188 -6.26 -4.24 -21.79
N LYS A 189 -5.67 -3.27 -22.50
CA LYS A 189 -6.45 -2.46 -23.44
C LYS A 189 -6.96 -3.38 -24.55
N PRO A 190 -8.26 -3.36 -24.91
CA PRO A 190 -8.72 -4.04 -26.11
C PRO A 190 -7.95 -3.40 -27.28
N THR A 191 -7.00 -4.15 -27.83
CA THR A 191 -6.27 -3.73 -29.02
C THR A 191 -7.07 -4.26 -30.19
N VAL A 192 -7.71 -3.35 -30.93
CA VAL A 192 -8.38 -3.72 -32.18
C VAL A 192 -7.28 -4.14 -33.15
N LEU A 193 -7.27 -5.41 -33.54
CA LEU A 193 -6.34 -5.92 -34.53
C LEU A 193 -6.72 -5.30 -35.89
N ASP A 194 -5.79 -4.61 -36.52
CA ASP A 194 -5.94 -4.25 -37.92
C ASP A 194 -5.75 -5.52 -38.76
N GLU A 195 -6.86 -6.10 -39.22
CA GLU A 195 -6.86 -7.35 -39.98
C GLU A 195 -6.07 -7.23 -41.29
N GLN A 196 -6.09 -6.05 -41.93
CA GLN A 196 -5.35 -5.82 -43.16
C GLN A 196 -3.84 -5.80 -42.90
N ALA A 197 -3.41 -5.07 -41.87
CA ALA A 197 -2.00 -5.04 -41.49
C ALA A 197 -1.49 -6.42 -41.02
N ALA A 198 -2.33 -7.20 -40.32
CA ALA A 198 -2.00 -8.55 -39.91
C ALA A 198 -1.84 -9.50 -41.11
N GLU A 199 -2.70 -9.38 -42.12
CA GLU A 199 -2.63 -10.19 -43.33
C GLU A 199 -1.43 -9.83 -44.20
N GLU A 200 -1.14 -8.53 -44.33
CA GLU A 200 0.07 -8.03 -45.00
C GLU A 200 1.34 -8.60 -44.33
N CYS A 201 1.39 -8.55 -43.00
CA CYS A 201 2.53 -9.07 -42.22
C CYS A 201 2.69 -10.58 -42.38
N ARG A 202 1.59 -11.34 -42.34
CA ARG A 202 1.59 -12.79 -42.63
C ARG A 202 2.16 -13.09 -44.01
N ARG A 203 1.69 -12.35 -45.03
CA ARG A 203 2.15 -12.53 -46.42
C ARG A 203 3.66 -12.30 -46.54
N VAL A 204 4.17 -11.23 -45.94
CA VAL A 204 5.62 -10.91 -45.96
C VAL A 204 6.45 -11.99 -45.26
N LEU A 205 6.01 -12.44 -44.08
CA LEU A 205 6.71 -13.50 -43.34
C LEU A 205 6.71 -14.82 -44.12
N SER A 206 5.58 -15.21 -44.70
CA SER A 206 5.48 -16.43 -45.52
C SER A 206 6.39 -16.36 -46.75
N ALA A 207 6.46 -15.21 -47.42
CA ALA A 207 7.35 -15.02 -48.56
C ALA A 207 8.83 -15.16 -48.15
N PHE A 208 9.23 -14.56 -47.03
CA PHE A 208 10.58 -14.70 -46.50
C PHE A 208 10.96 -16.17 -46.22
N PHE A 209 10.08 -16.94 -45.57
CA PHE A 209 10.36 -18.36 -45.30
C PHE A 209 10.41 -19.21 -46.57
N ALA A 210 9.62 -18.88 -47.59
CA ALA A 210 9.69 -19.54 -48.89
C ALA A 210 11.05 -19.27 -49.57
N GLU A 211 11.50 -18.01 -49.61
CA GLU A 211 12.81 -17.64 -50.16
C GLU A 211 13.96 -18.31 -49.39
N MET A 212 13.86 -18.39 -48.06
CA MET A 212 14.83 -19.13 -47.24
C MET A 212 14.89 -20.61 -47.60
N THR A 213 13.73 -21.25 -47.80
CA THR A 213 13.65 -22.67 -48.18
C THR A 213 14.24 -22.92 -49.56
N GLU A 214 13.98 -22.03 -50.53
CA GLU A 214 14.61 -22.10 -51.86
C GLU A 214 16.13 -21.93 -51.78
N TRP A 215 16.59 -21.00 -50.95
CA TRP A 215 18.02 -20.77 -50.73
C TRP A 215 18.71 -21.99 -50.09
N GLU A 216 18.09 -22.61 -49.08
CA GLU A 216 18.59 -23.84 -48.46
C GLU A 216 18.72 -24.98 -49.46
N GLN A 217 17.70 -25.21 -50.30
CA GLN A 217 17.74 -26.23 -51.36
C GLN A 217 18.83 -25.96 -52.40
N TYR A 218 19.03 -24.69 -52.77
CA TYR A 218 20.09 -24.29 -53.68
C TYR A 218 21.47 -24.58 -53.08
N MET A 219 21.68 -24.25 -51.81
CA MET A 219 22.96 -24.48 -51.11
C MET A 219 23.30 -25.97 -51.04
N GLU A 220 22.32 -26.83 -50.72
CA GLU A 220 22.49 -28.29 -50.74
C GLU A 220 22.88 -28.81 -52.13
N GLN A 221 22.27 -28.30 -53.20
CA GLN A 221 22.59 -28.69 -54.58
C GLN A 221 23.96 -28.17 -55.05
N ALA A 222 24.35 -26.98 -54.59
CA ALA A 222 25.63 -26.34 -54.92
C ALA A 222 26.82 -26.93 -54.13
N GLY A 223 26.57 -27.80 -53.16
CA GLY A 223 27.61 -28.52 -52.40
C GLY A 223 28.32 -27.68 -51.35
N PHE A 224 27.63 -26.67 -50.80
CA PHE A 224 28.09 -25.88 -49.66
C PHE A 224 27.60 -26.45 -48.32
#